data_AF-A0A1S3XFB3-F1
#
_entry.id   AF-A0A1S3XFB3-F1
#
_cell.length_a   1.000
_cell.length_b   1.000
_cell.length_c   1.000
_cell.angle_alpha   90.00
_cell.angle_beta   90.00
_cell.angle_gamma   90.00
#
_symmetry.space_group_name_H-M   'P 1'
#
loop_
_entity.id
_entity.type
_entity.pdbx_description
1 polymer ?
#
loop_
_entity_poly.entity_id
_entity_poly.type
_entity_poly.pdbx_seq_one_letter_code
_entity_poly.pdbx_strand_id
1 'polypeptide(L)'
;MLDKCIEEKKYQQAIGMAIECRRLDKIAKAIKESGNVDATLSYCSNISHNFVSRREYRSEVLDLLVKEYEKPKSSPNYLSMCQWLMFLDKPERVASILEKLLRSKNNNDALLAFQIAFDLVENEHQAFLLNVRDQLCSPQLQQPSEPALIPAESDTAQIGDATAAEDVAVSEENQPSMPIASSADPNEAIYAAVFLRARSAKKRQGLA
;
A
#
# COMPACT_ATOMS: atom_id res chain seq x y z
N MET A 1 -6.59 25.08 -31.19
CA MET A 1 -7.03 23.73 -31.62
C MET A 1 -7.34 22.87 -30.43
N LEU A 2 -6.41 22.73 -29.47
CA LEU A 2 -6.62 21.95 -28.25
C LEU A 2 -7.79 22.46 -27.40
N ASP A 3 -7.92 23.77 -27.21
CA ASP A 3 -9.07 24.36 -26.49
C ASP A 3 -10.41 24.10 -27.21
N LYS A 4 -10.43 24.11 -28.55
CA LYS A 4 -11.64 23.74 -29.32
C LYS A 4 -12.04 22.29 -29.09
N CYS A 5 -11.09 21.36 -29.02
CA CYS A 5 -11.40 19.96 -28.72
C CYS A 5 -11.99 19.78 -27.31
N ILE A 6 -11.52 20.57 -26.34
CA ILE A 6 -12.06 20.57 -24.97
C ILE A 6 -13.49 21.14 -24.98
N GLU A 7 -13.74 22.24 -25.68
CA GLU A 7 -15.07 22.84 -25.86
C GLU A 7 -16.05 21.89 -26.56
N GLU A 8 -15.58 21.16 -27.57
CA GLU A 8 -16.34 20.13 -28.30
C GLU A 8 -16.50 18.82 -27.51
N LYS A 9 -16.03 18.74 -26.25
CA LYS A 9 -16.07 17.55 -25.39
C LYS A 9 -15.32 16.34 -25.92
N LYS A 10 -14.37 16.55 -26.85
CA LYS A 10 -13.48 15.52 -27.40
C LYS A 10 -12.23 15.37 -26.52
N TYR A 11 -12.43 14.97 -25.26
CA TYR A 11 -11.35 14.93 -24.25
C TYR A 11 -10.23 13.94 -24.59
N GLN A 12 -10.56 12.77 -25.16
CA GLN A 12 -9.57 11.78 -25.57
C GLN A 12 -8.59 12.34 -26.62
N GLN A 13 -9.12 12.97 -27.66
CA GLN A 13 -8.30 13.62 -28.69
C GLN A 13 -7.48 14.77 -28.10
N ALA A 14 -8.10 15.59 -27.24
CA ALA A 14 -7.41 16.68 -26.56
C ALA A 14 -6.23 16.19 -25.70
N ILE A 15 -6.37 15.05 -25.02
CA ILE A 15 -5.31 14.43 -24.23
C ILE A 15 -4.18 13.92 -25.11
N GLY A 16 -4.48 13.21 -26.21
CA GLY A 16 -3.46 12.76 -27.15
C GLY A 16 -2.60 13.92 -27.67
N MET A 17 -3.26 14.98 -28.14
CA MET A 17 -2.58 16.20 -28.58
C MET A 17 -1.80 16.90 -27.45
N ALA A 18 -2.35 16.94 -26.24
CA ALA A 18 -1.69 17.58 -25.09
C ALA A 18 -0.43 16.81 -24.66
N ILE A 19 -0.46 15.48 -24.75
CA ILE A 19 0.70 14.62 -24.48
C ILE A 19 1.80 14.88 -25.51
N GLU A 20 1.48 14.92 -26.80
CA GLU A 20 2.43 15.23 -27.88
C GLU A 20 3.05 16.63 -27.72
N CYS A 21 2.21 17.61 -27.36
CA CYS A 21 2.63 19.00 -27.13
C CYS A 21 3.31 19.23 -25.78
N ARG A 22 3.45 18.20 -24.93
CA ARG A 22 4.03 18.29 -23.58
C ARG A 22 3.35 19.29 -22.65
N ARG A 23 2.02 19.38 -22.75
CA ARG A 23 1.20 20.35 -22.01
C ARG A 23 0.40 19.70 -20.90
N LEU A 24 1.05 19.50 -19.75
CA LEU A 24 0.43 18.92 -18.54
C LEU A 24 -0.77 19.74 -18.04
N ASP A 25 -0.72 21.06 -18.20
CA ASP A 25 -1.80 21.98 -17.82
C ASP A 25 -3.11 21.68 -18.57
N LYS A 26 -3.01 21.36 -19.86
CA LYS A 26 -4.17 21.01 -20.69
C LYS A 26 -4.69 19.61 -20.41
N ILE A 27 -3.81 18.66 -20.08
CA ILE A 27 -4.22 17.32 -19.62
C ILE A 27 -5.06 17.45 -18.34
N ALA A 28 -4.57 18.22 -17.35
CA ALA A 28 -5.30 18.45 -16.11
C ALA A 28 -6.66 19.13 -16.34
N LYS A 29 -6.72 20.12 -17.26
CA LYS A 29 -7.96 20.79 -17.65
C LYS A 29 -8.95 19.81 -18.28
N ALA A 30 -8.49 18.99 -19.23
CA ALA A 30 -9.32 18.00 -19.91
C ALA A 30 -9.88 16.96 -18.93
N ILE A 31 -9.09 16.49 -17.97
CA ILE A 31 -9.54 15.54 -16.94
C ILE A 31 -10.63 16.17 -16.06
N LYS A 32 -10.44 17.41 -15.60
CA LYS A 32 -11.40 18.10 -14.72
C LYS A 32 -12.73 18.41 -15.41
N GLU A 33 -12.69 18.73 -16.70
CA GLU A 33 -13.89 19.03 -17.48
C GLU A 33 -14.55 17.77 -18.02
N SER A 34 -13.83 16.65 -18.11
CA SER A 34 -14.41 15.37 -18.46
C SER A 34 -15.36 14.94 -17.34
N GLY A 35 -16.66 14.89 -17.65
CA GLY A 35 -17.68 14.42 -16.69
C GLY A 35 -17.46 12.99 -16.18
N ASN A 36 -16.54 12.24 -16.80
CA ASN A 36 -16.09 10.93 -16.37
C ASN A 36 -14.56 10.93 -16.17
N VAL A 37 -14.14 11.20 -14.93
CA VAL A 37 -12.73 11.33 -14.54
C VAL A 37 -12.00 9.99 -14.63
N ASP A 38 -12.60 8.90 -14.15
CA ASP A 38 -11.98 7.56 -14.09
C ASP A 38 -11.63 7.01 -15.48
N ALA A 39 -12.58 7.09 -16.43
CA ALA A 39 -12.35 6.66 -17.81
C ALA A 39 -11.27 7.51 -18.51
N THR A 40 -11.28 8.82 -18.26
CA THR A 40 -10.33 9.76 -18.87
C THR A 40 -8.91 9.57 -18.33
N LEU A 41 -8.78 9.28 -17.04
CA LEU A 41 -7.50 8.95 -16.41
C LEU A 41 -6.94 7.62 -16.88
N SER A 42 -7.79 6.58 -16.98
CA SER A 42 -7.41 5.28 -17.53
C SER A 42 -6.88 5.41 -18.96
N TYR A 43 -7.57 6.20 -19.79
CA TYR A 43 -7.13 6.52 -21.14
C TYR A 43 -5.79 7.28 -21.16
N CYS A 44 -5.64 8.30 -20.32
CA CYS A 44 -4.40 9.08 -20.22
C CYS A 44 -3.21 8.21 -19.77
N SER A 45 -3.43 7.32 -18.79
CA SER A 45 -2.43 6.35 -18.34
C SER A 45 -2.01 5.41 -19.47
N ASN A 46 -2.97 4.83 -20.19
CA ASN A 46 -2.69 3.93 -21.30
C ASN A 46 -1.88 4.63 -22.41
N ILE A 47 -2.24 5.87 -22.76
CA ILE A 47 -1.48 6.62 -23.77
C ILE A 47 -0.08 6.96 -23.27
N SER A 48 0.03 7.41 -22.02
CA SER A 48 1.32 7.71 -21.41
C SER A 48 2.26 6.50 -21.45
N HIS A 49 1.74 5.31 -21.14
CA HIS A 49 2.54 4.09 -21.16
C HIS A 49 2.97 3.66 -22.58
N ASN A 50 2.05 3.70 -23.55
CA ASN A 50 2.30 3.17 -24.90
C ASN A 50 3.03 4.14 -25.84
N PHE A 51 2.78 5.45 -25.71
CA PHE A 51 3.23 6.44 -26.70
C PHE A 51 4.29 7.41 -26.15
N VAL A 52 4.48 7.52 -24.83
CA VAL A 52 5.52 8.40 -24.26
C VAL A 52 6.83 7.63 -24.07
N SER A 53 7.77 7.87 -24.99
CA SER A 53 9.10 7.23 -24.93
C SER A 53 9.99 7.79 -23.82
N ARG A 54 9.90 9.10 -23.52
CA ARG A 54 10.76 9.73 -22.50
C ARG A 54 10.29 9.37 -21.08
N ARG A 55 11.15 8.69 -20.32
CA ARG A 55 10.85 8.26 -18.94
C ARG A 55 10.47 9.42 -18.03
N GLU A 56 11.24 10.51 -18.04
CA GLU A 56 10.99 11.70 -17.21
C GLU A 56 9.59 12.26 -17.45
N TYR A 57 9.23 12.48 -18.72
CA TYR A 57 7.91 13.02 -19.07
C TYR A 57 6.78 12.04 -18.74
N ARG A 58 7.00 10.73 -18.91
CA ARG A 58 6.03 9.71 -18.48
C ARG A 58 5.80 9.77 -16.96
N SER A 59 6.86 9.92 -16.18
CA SER A 59 6.78 10.10 -14.73
C SER A 59 6.05 11.39 -14.35
N GLU A 60 6.28 12.51 -15.04
CA GLU A 60 5.54 13.76 -14.82
C GLU A 60 4.05 13.62 -15.09
N VAL A 61 3.66 12.92 -16.17
CA VAL A 61 2.26 12.64 -16.48
C VAL A 61 1.64 11.77 -15.39
N LEU A 62 2.28 10.68 -14.98
CA LEU A 62 1.77 9.80 -13.91
C LEU A 62 1.63 10.55 -12.57
N ASP A 63 2.59 11.40 -12.24
CA ASP A 63 2.54 12.24 -11.03
C ASP A 63 1.36 13.22 -11.07
N LEU A 64 1.03 13.76 -12.26
CA LEU A 64 -0.18 14.55 -12.47
C LEU A 64 -1.45 13.73 -12.24
N LEU A 65 -1.52 12.48 -12.75
CA LEU A 65 -2.69 11.62 -12.57
C LEU A 65 -2.94 11.31 -11.08
N VAL A 66 -1.88 11.00 -10.32
CA VAL A 66 -1.96 10.77 -8.87
C VAL A 66 -2.47 12.03 -8.14
N LYS A 67 -1.93 13.21 -8.48
CA LYS A 67 -2.37 14.49 -7.90
C LYS A 67 -3.83 14.82 -8.18
N GLU A 68 -4.35 14.44 -9.35
CA GLU A 68 -5.78 14.63 -9.65
C GLU A 68 -6.66 13.62 -8.88
N TYR A 69 -6.17 12.40 -8.59
CA TYR A 69 -6.88 11.40 -7.79
C TYR A 69 -6.92 11.69 -6.29
N GLU A 70 -5.89 12.34 -5.74
CA GLU A 70 -5.86 12.72 -4.32
C GLU A 70 -6.90 13.79 -3.97
N LYS A 71 -7.53 14.41 -4.96
CA LYS A 71 -8.54 15.44 -4.73
C LYS A 71 -9.85 14.81 -4.22
N PRO A 72 -10.47 15.39 -3.18
CA PRO A 72 -11.61 14.79 -2.47
C PRO A 72 -12.90 14.63 -3.29
N LYS A 73 -12.94 15.12 -4.54
CA LYS A 73 -14.13 15.10 -5.39
C LYS A 73 -14.29 13.80 -6.18
N SER A 74 -13.24 12.97 -6.27
CA SER A 74 -13.26 11.72 -7.03
C SER A 74 -13.35 10.52 -6.10
N SER A 75 -14.14 9.51 -6.47
CA SER A 75 -14.07 8.19 -5.85
C SER A 75 -12.71 7.56 -6.18
N PRO A 76 -11.83 7.32 -5.21
CA PRO A 76 -10.46 6.88 -5.49
C PRO A 76 -10.44 5.42 -5.97
N ASN A 77 -9.86 5.19 -7.15
CA ASN A 77 -9.53 3.86 -7.65
C ASN A 77 -8.12 3.54 -7.15
N TYR A 78 -8.04 2.92 -5.99
CA TYR A 78 -6.76 2.61 -5.34
C TYR A 78 -5.90 1.66 -6.17
N LEU A 79 -6.49 0.81 -7.02
CA LEU A 79 -5.72 -0.11 -7.86
C LEU A 79 -4.91 0.65 -8.91
N SER A 80 -5.57 1.50 -9.70
CA SER A 80 -4.87 2.33 -10.71
C SER A 80 -3.87 3.29 -10.07
N MET A 81 -4.20 3.85 -8.90
CA MET A 81 -3.29 4.73 -8.18
C MET A 81 -2.03 4.01 -7.70
N CYS A 82 -2.17 2.82 -7.11
CA CYS A 82 -1.01 2.00 -6.70
C CYS A 82 -0.16 1.60 -7.91
N GLN A 83 -0.76 1.23 -9.03
CA GLN A 83 -0.03 0.94 -10.28
C GLN A 83 0.83 2.11 -10.73
N TRP A 84 0.31 3.33 -10.71
CA TRP A 84 1.12 4.51 -11.05
C TRP A 84 2.21 4.80 -10.03
N LEU A 85 1.94 4.60 -8.73
CA LEU A 85 2.94 4.79 -7.69
C LEU A 85 4.09 3.77 -7.77
N MET A 86 3.80 2.53 -8.19
CA MET A 86 4.78 1.52 -8.51
C MET A 86 5.68 1.97 -9.67
N PHE A 87 5.09 2.47 -10.77
CA PHE A 87 5.88 3.05 -11.88
C PHE A 87 6.69 4.31 -11.50
N LEU A 88 6.25 5.05 -10.48
CA LEU A 88 6.95 6.22 -9.95
C LEU A 88 7.99 5.88 -8.88
N ASP A 89 8.13 4.60 -8.50
CA ASP A 89 9.03 4.13 -7.44
C ASP A 89 8.80 4.85 -6.10
N LYS A 90 7.53 4.98 -5.69
CA LYS A 90 7.12 5.66 -4.44
C LYS A 90 6.51 4.68 -3.42
N PRO A 91 7.32 3.81 -2.77
CA PRO A 91 6.83 2.77 -1.86
C PRO A 91 6.11 3.34 -0.63
N GLU A 92 6.54 4.50 -0.13
CA GLU A 92 5.95 5.16 1.04
C GLU A 92 4.46 5.50 0.84
N ARG A 93 4.11 5.97 -0.37
CA ARG A 93 2.73 6.33 -0.70
C ARG A 93 1.85 5.10 -0.82
N VAL A 94 2.38 4.01 -1.38
CA VAL A 94 1.67 2.73 -1.48
C VAL A 94 1.39 2.15 -0.09
N ALA A 95 2.39 2.18 0.81
CA ALA A 95 2.21 1.76 2.20
C ALA A 95 1.10 2.55 2.91
N SER A 96 1.09 3.88 2.76
CA SER A 96 0.06 4.74 3.34
C SER A 96 -1.35 4.42 2.82
N ILE A 97 -1.50 4.08 1.53
CA ILE A 97 -2.77 3.65 0.95
C ILE A 97 -3.21 2.31 1.54
N LEU A 98 -2.31 1.33 1.60
CA LEU A 98 -2.58 0.01 2.17
C LEU A 98 -3.01 0.13 3.63
N GLU A 99 -2.32 0.93 4.43
CA GLU A 99 -2.68 1.19 5.82
C GLU A 99 -4.07 1.84 5.93
N LYS A 100 -4.35 2.87 5.12
CA LYS A 100 -5.66 3.53 5.08
C LYS A 100 -6.79 2.55 4.76
N LEU A 101 -6.57 1.64 3.81
CA LEU A 101 -7.54 0.62 3.43
C LEU A 101 -7.75 -0.44 4.52
N LEU A 102 -6.67 -0.88 5.18
CA LEU A 102 -6.75 -1.86 6.27
C LEU A 102 -7.39 -1.31 7.54
N ARG A 103 -7.21 -0.01 7.83
CA ARG A 103 -7.86 0.67 8.97
C ARG A 103 -9.33 1.02 8.71
N SER A 104 -9.80 0.90 7.47
CA SER A 104 -11.20 1.14 7.14
C SER A 104 -12.10 0.09 7.78
N LYS A 105 -13.28 0.50 8.25
CA LYS A 105 -14.29 -0.43 8.80
C LYS A 105 -15.01 -1.27 7.73
N ASN A 106 -14.77 -0.99 6.46
CA ASN A 106 -15.40 -1.68 5.34
C ASN A 106 -14.60 -2.94 4.96
N ASN A 107 -15.26 -4.10 4.98
CA ASN A 107 -14.65 -5.37 4.54
C ASN A 107 -14.16 -5.34 3.08
N ASN A 108 -14.79 -4.54 2.22
CA ASN A 108 -14.38 -4.40 0.81
C ASN A 108 -13.03 -3.67 0.67
N ASP A 109 -12.74 -2.71 1.55
CA ASP A 109 -11.48 -1.94 1.52
C ASP A 109 -10.32 -2.84 1.95
N ALA A 110 -10.53 -3.68 2.97
CA ALA A 110 -9.57 -4.70 3.37
C ALA A 110 -9.30 -5.70 2.24
N LEU A 111 -10.34 -6.16 1.54
CA LEU A 111 -10.17 -7.06 0.39
C LEU A 111 -9.37 -6.39 -0.75
N LEU A 112 -9.64 -5.11 -1.01
CA LEU A 112 -8.91 -4.32 -1.99
C LEU A 112 -7.43 -4.16 -1.59
N ALA A 113 -7.15 -3.94 -0.31
CA ALA A 113 -5.77 -3.89 0.20
C ALA A 113 -5.03 -5.20 -0.07
N PHE A 114 -5.67 -6.36 0.16
CA PHE A 114 -5.07 -7.65 -0.17
C PHE A 114 -4.86 -7.84 -1.67
N GLN A 115 -5.80 -7.41 -2.52
CA GLN A 115 -5.61 -7.46 -3.97
C GLN A 115 -4.39 -6.64 -4.40
N ILE A 116 -4.26 -5.43 -3.88
CA ILE A 116 -3.09 -4.57 -4.15
C ILE A 116 -1.81 -5.25 -3.63
N ALA A 117 -1.82 -5.81 -2.42
CA ALA A 117 -0.66 -6.50 -1.86
C ALA A 117 -0.21 -7.72 -2.70
N PHE A 118 -1.15 -8.50 -3.23
CA PHE A 118 -0.83 -9.59 -4.14
C PHE A 118 -0.24 -9.07 -5.46
N ASP A 119 -0.81 -8.01 -6.04
CA ASP A 119 -0.30 -7.36 -7.25
C ASP A 119 1.13 -6.84 -7.07
N LEU A 120 1.44 -6.27 -5.89
CA LEU A 120 2.81 -5.87 -5.54
C LEU A 120 3.78 -7.05 -5.55
N VAL A 121 3.43 -8.15 -4.87
CA VAL A 121 4.31 -9.32 -4.75
C VAL A 121 4.55 -9.98 -6.11
N GLU A 122 3.57 -9.95 -7.00
CA GLU A 122 3.69 -10.54 -8.35
C GLU A 122 4.49 -9.64 -9.32
N ASN A 123 4.38 -8.32 -9.21
CA ASN A 123 4.92 -7.40 -10.23
C ASN A 123 6.14 -6.58 -9.81
N GLU A 124 6.44 -6.43 -8.52
CA GLU A 124 7.53 -5.57 -8.03
C GLU A 124 8.77 -6.32 -7.54
N HIS A 125 9.90 -5.61 -7.51
CA HIS A 125 11.16 -6.19 -7.06
C HIS A 125 11.29 -6.22 -5.53
N GLN A 126 12.11 -7.15 -5.01
CA GLN A 126 12.27 -7.37 -3.56
C GLN A 126 12.62 -6.09 -2.77
N ALA A 127 13.47 -5.22 -3.31
CA ALA A 127 13.82 -3.98 -2.61
C ALA A 127 12.61 -3.03 -2.40
N PHE A 128 11.69 -2.95 -3.37
CA PHE A 128 10.48 -2.16 -3.24
C PHE A 128 9.56 -2.76 -2.18
N LEU A 129 9.40 -4.08 -2.18
CA LEU A 129 8.59 -4.80 -1.19
C LEU A 129 9.13 -4.63 0.23
N LEU A 130 10.44 -4.68 0.42
CA LEU A 130 11.08 -4.43 1.72
C LEU A 130 10.81 -3.00 2.19
N ASN A 131 10.94 -2.00 1.31
CA ASN A 131 10.63 -0.61 1.64
C ASN A 131 9.15 -0.43 2.04
N VAL A 132 8.21 -1.04 1.31
CA VAL A 132 6.78 -0.99 1.67
C VAL A 132 6.54 -1.64 3.02
N ARG A 133 7.13 -2.82 3.28
CA ARG A 133 7.01 -3.53 4.56
C ARG A 133 7.53 -2.69 5.73
N ASP A 134 8.71 -2.09 5.57
CA ASP A 134 9.35 -1.33 6.65
C ASP A 134 8.52 -0.07 7.00
N GLN A 135 7.86 0.53 6.00
CA GLN A 135 6.91 1.63 6.19
C GLN A 135 5.61 1.17 6.88
N LEU A 136 5.10 -0.03 6.57
CA LEU A 136 3.92 -0.60 7.24
C LEU A 136 4.21 -1.04 8.68
N CYS A 137 5.44 -1.47 8.98
CA CYS A 137 5.90 -1.83 10.33
C CYS A 137 6.34 -0.62 11.17
N SER A 138 6.37 0.58 10.60
CA SER A 138 6.81 1.77 11.32
C SER A 138 5.82 2.14 12.45
N PRO A 139 6.31 2.58 13.63
CA PRO A 139 5.56 2.64 14.87
C PRO A 139 4.62 3.86 14.97
N GLN A 140 3.84 4.17 13.94
CA GLN A 140 2.65 5.03 14.13
C GLN A 140 1.51 4.27 14.84
N LEU A 141 1.73 3.00 15.20
CA LEU A 141 0.85 2.15 16.01
C LEU A 141 1.07 2.28 17.54
N GLN A 142 1.95 3.16 18.01
CA GLN A 142 2.13 3.39 19.45
C GLN A 142 2.08 4.89 19.78
N GLN A 143 0.88 5.41 20.04
CA GLN A 143 0.56 6.27 21.21
C GLN A 143 -0.89 6.77 21.15
N PRO A 144 -1.58 6.79 22.30
CA PRO A 144 -1.98 8.07 22.87
C PRO A 144 -1.12 8.46 24.07
N SER A 145 -0.86 9.76 24.16
CA SER A 145 -0.07 10.49 25.14
C SER A 145 -0.52 10.30 26.60
N GLU A 146 0.46 9.99 27.46
CA GLU A 146 0.79 10.53 28.80
C GLU A 146 -0.30 10.91 29.85
N PRO A 147 -0.03 10.78 31.18
CA PRO A 147 0.96 11.66 31.81
C PRO A 147 1.91 11.04 32.84
N ALA A 148 3.11 11.62 32.87
CA ALA A 148 4.14 11.54 33.90
C ALA A 148 3.64 11.54 35.36
N LEU A 149 4.31 10.74 36.20
CA LEU A 149 4.68 11.09 37.58
C LEU A 149 6.07 10.52 37.89
N ILE A 150 6.81 11.28 38.69
CA ILE A 150 8.28 11.39 38.79
C ILE A 150 8.81 10.57 40.02
N PRO A 151 10.09 10.66 40.47
CA PRO A 151 10.95 9.49 40.73
C PRO A 151 11.32 9.27 42.22
N ALA A 152 11.71 8.05 42.58
CA ALA A 152 12.43 7.66 43.82
C ALA A 152 12.52 6.12 43.80
N GLU A 153 13.58 5.42 44.18
CA GLU A 153 14.82 5.72 44.88
C GLU A 153 15.78 4.55 44.62
N SER A 154 17.07 4.84 44.75
CA SER A 154 18.17 3.89 44.84
C SER A 154 17.89 2.80 45.88
N ASP A 155 18.24 1.54 45.60
CA ASP A 155 19.16 0.86 46.52
C ASP A 155 19.96 -0.27 45.88
N THR A 156 21.18 -0.37 46.39
CA THR A 156 22.29 -1.20 45.94
C THR A 156 22.30 -2.46 46.79
N ALA A 157 22.41 -3.64 46.19
CA ALA A 157 22.91 -4.83 46.90
C ALA A 157 23.48 -5.86 45.93
N GLN A 158 24.79 -5.77 45.70
CA GLN A 158 25.64 -6.92 45.41
C GLN A 158 25.85 -7.70 46.71
N ILE A 159 25.65 -9.02 46.70
CA ILE A 159 26.44 -9.98 47.47
C ILE A 159 26.60 -11.23 46.58
N GLY A 160 27.84 -11.57 46.25
CA GLY A 160 28.20 -12.85 45.65
C GLY A 160 28.59 -13.86 46.72
N ASP A 161 28.67 -15.15 46.36
CA ASP A 161 29.89 -15.95 46.56
C ASP A 161 29.82 -17.26 45.75
N ALA A 162 31.01 -17.83 45.53
CA ALA A 162 31.37 -18.94 44.66
C ALA A 162 31.03 -20.35 45.22
N THR A 163 31.00 -21.37 44.35
CA THR A 163 32.00 -22.49 44.29
C THR A 163 31.48 -23.77 43.61
N ALA A 164 32.37 -24.33 42.77
CA ALA A 164 32.73 -25.75 42.54
C ALA A 164 31.71 -26.83 42.07
N ALA A 165 31.97 -27.30 40.84
CA ALA A 165 32.30 -28.67 40.38
C ALA A 165 31.38 -29.90 40.61
N GLU A 166 31.14 -30.59 39.47
CA GLU A 166 30.92 -32.03 39.19
C GLU A 166 29.72 -32.78 39.81
N ASP A 167 28.79 -33.30 38.99
CA ASP A 167 28.84 -34.69 38.46
C ASP A 167 27.65 -35.00 37.51
N VAL A 168 27.81 -36.07 36.75
CA VAL A 168 27.07 -36.60 35.58
C VAL A 168 25.69 -37.18 35.91
N ALA A 169 24.68 -36.92 35.05
CA ALA A 169 23.64 -37.91 34.70
C ALA A 169 22.87 -37.51 33.42
N VAL A 170 22.82 -38.45 32.47
CA VAL A 170 22.04 -38.44 31.23
C VAL A 170 20.57 -38.79 31.53
N SER A 171 19.61 -38.11 30.89
CA SER A 171 18.45 -38.73 30.20
C SER A 171 17.40 -37.74 29.70
N GLU A 172 16.99 -38.00 28.45
CA GLU A 172 15.69 -37.81 27.80
C GLU A 172 15.14 -36.44 27.36
N GLU A 173 14.75 -36.47 26.07
CA GLU A 173 13.91 -35.60 25.26
C GLU A 173 13.10 -34.50 25.97
N ASN A 174 13.26 -33.25 25.50
CA ASN A 174 12.14 -32.33 25.48
C ASN A 174 12.22 -31.27 24.37
N GLN A 175 11.10 -31.08 23.68
CA GLN A 175 10.86 -30.13 22.60
C GLN A 175 11.13 -28.68 23.03
N PRO A 176 11.55 -27.78 22.10
CA PRO A 176 11.62 -26.36 22.41
C PRO A 176 10.21 -25.78 22.54
N SER A 177 9.88 -25.41 23.77
CA SER A 177 8.65 -24.75 24.17
C SER A 177 8.66 -23.30 23.65
N MET A 178 7.67 -22.94 22.83
CA MET A 178 7.29 -21.53 22.65
C MET A 178 6.28 -21.16 23.73
N PRO A 179 6.43 -20.00 24.40
CA PRO A 179 5.28 -19.34 24.97
C PRO A 179 5.30 -17.85 24.62
N ILE A 180 4.64 -17.48 23.53
CA ILE A 180 4.02 -16.14 23.43
C ILE A 180 2.67 -16.33 22.73
N ALA A 181 1.64 -16.58 23.54
CA ALA A 181 0.27 -16.35 23.14
C ALA A 181 0.08 -14.84 22.98
N SER A 182 0.26 -14.31 21.76
CA SER A 182 -0.24 -12.99 21.42
C SER A 182 -1.73 -13.13 21.18
N SER A 183 -2.51 -12.39 21.96
CA SER A 183 -3.96 -12.26 21.84
C SER A 183 -4.38 -12.11 20.39
N ALA A 184 -5.18 -13.06 19.90
CA ALA A 184 -5.77 -13.00 18.56
C ALA A 184 -6.54 -11.69 18.42
N ASP A 185 -6.00 -10.80 17.60
CA ASP A 185 -6.64 -9.54 17.25
C ASP A 185 -7.95 -9.87 16.51
N PRO A 186 -9.10 -9.27 16.84
CA PRO A 186 -10.38 -9.56 16.19
C PRO A 186 -10.34 -9.42 14.66
N ASN A 187 -9.41 -8.60 14.16
CA ASN A 187 -9.16 -8.42 12.74
C ASN A 187 -8.44 -9.62 12.10
N GLU A 188 -7.54 -10.30 12.82
CA GLU A 188 -6.82 -11.47 12.32
C GLU A 188 -7.78 -12.64 12.01
N ALA A 189 -8.81 -12.82 12.83
CA ALA A 189 -9.88 -13.78 12.59
C ALA A 189 -10.72 -13.43 11.35
N ILE A 190 -10.99 -12.15 11.12
CA ILE A 190 -11.71 -11.67 9.93
C ILE A 190 -10.86 -11.89 8.68
N TYR A 191 -9.56 -11.58 8.74
CA TYR A 191 -8.63 -11.79 7.62
C TYR A 191 -8.46 -13.28 7.29
N ALA A 192 -8.34 -14.15 8.31
CA ALA A 192 -8.32 -15.59 8.12
C ALA A 192 -9.62 -16.12 7.48
N ALA A 193 -10.77 -15.61 7.89
CA ALA A 193 -12.07 -15.97 7.32
C ALA A 193 -12.21 -15.52 5.86
N VAL A 194 -11.78 -14.31 5.52
CA VAL A 194 -11.77 -13.79 4.14
C VAL A 194 -10.82 -14.59 3.26
N PHE A 195 -9.63 -14.92 3.75
CA PHE A 195 -8.65 -15.77 3.04
C PHE A 195 -9.21 -17.17 2.74
N LEU A 196 -9.84 -17.81 3.74
CA LEU A 196 -10.49 -19.11 3.55
C LEU A 196 -11.64 -19.05 2.55
N ARG A 197 -12.41 -17.95 2.55
CA ARG A 197 -13.51 -17.74 1.59
C ARG A 197 -13.00 -17.50 0.17
N ALA A 198 -11.93 -16.75 -0.01
CA ALA A 198 -11.27 -16.53 -1.30
C ALA A 198 -10.66 -17.82 -1.87
N ARG A 199 -9.99 -18.61 -1.04
CA ARG A 199 -9.46 -19.94 -1.41
C ARG A 199 -10.58 -20.91 -1.81
N SER A 200 -11.71 -20.86 -1.10
CA SER A 200 -12.90 -21.67 -1.39
C SER A 200 -13.59 -21.25 -2.69
N ALA A 201 -13.59 -19.96 -3.02
CA ALA A 201 -14.13 -19.43 -4.28
C ALA A 201 -13.26 -19.84 -5.49
N LYS A 202 -11.93 -19.79 -5.34
CA LYS A 202 -10.98 -20.23 -6.38
C LYS A 202 -11.10 -21.74 -6.66
N LYS A 203 -11.39 -22.55 -5.63
CA LYS A 203 -11.64 -24.00 -5.77
C LYS A 203 -13.00 -24.34 -6.41
N ARG A 204 -13.96 -23.41 -6.44
CA ARG A 204 -15.26 -23.60 -7.11
C ARG A 204 -15.25 -23.17 -8.59
N GLN A 205 -14.27 -22.37 -9.01
CA GLN A 205 -14.12 -21.94 -10.42
C GLN A 205 -13.11 -22.79 -11.20
N GLY A 206 -12.31 -23.64 -10.53
CA GLY A 206 -11.49 -24.66 -11.17
C GLY A 206 -12.25 -25.97 -11.34
N LEU A 207 -12.98 -26.08 -12.46
CA LEU A 207 -13.38 -27.36 -13.04
C LEU A 207 -12.10 -28.14 -13.41
N ALA A 208 -12.13 -29.45 -13.20
CA ALA A 208 -11.12 -30.39 -13.69
C ALA A 208 -10.85 -30.25 -15.19
#